data_AF-A0A5C5SFD3-F1
#
_entry.id   AF-A0A5C5SFD3-F1
#
_cell.length_a   1.000
_cell.length_b   1.000
_cell.length_c   1.000
_cell.angle_alpha   90.00
_cell.angle_beta   90.00
_cell.angle_gamma   90.00
#
_symmetry.space_group_name_H-M   'P 1'
#
loop_
_entity.id
_entity.type
_entity.pdbx_description
1 polymer ?
#
loop_
_entity_poly.entity_id
_entity_poly.type
_entity_poly.pdbx_seq_one_letter_code
_entity_poly.pdbx_strand_id
1 'polypeptide(L)'
;MLELIALVAALVLCVWTPIETRKVRDGWMRKNFQGTHAEFVAKYRRQLTVIGWVGMVLGTLNLVLAAVAASEPGFIVKLIAGIIWLVAGGISLWSRRILDEPRPA
;
A
#
# COMPACT_ATOMS: atom_id res chain seq x y z
N MET A 1 9.22 6.26 -18.61
CA MET A 1 9.76 6.89 -17.38
C MET A 1 8.77 6.88 -16.22
N LEU A 2 7.52 7.33 -16.38
CA LEU A 2 6.53 7.34 -15.29
C LEU A 2 6.22 5.95 -14.71
N GLU A 3 6.13 4.91 -15.55
CA GLU A 3 5.86 3.54 -15.08
C GLU A 3 6.98 2.98 -14.18
N LEU A 4 8.25 3.25 -14.49
CA LEU A 4 9.38 2.86 -13.64
C LEU A 4 9.34 3.56 -12.28
N ILE A 5 9.01 4.86 -12.26
CA ILE A 5 8.87 5.61 -11.01
C ILE A 5 7.71 5.04 -10.18
N ALA A 6 6.59 4.72 -10.82
CA ALA A 6 5.43 4.12 -10.16
C ALA A 6 5.76 2.73 -9.57
N LEU A 7 6.50 1.90 -10.31
CA LEU A 7 6.97 0.59 -9.86
C LEU A 7 7.86 0.70 -8.61
N VAL A 8 8.85 1.61 -8.65
CA VAL A 8 9.75 1.85 -7.51
C VAL A 8 8.96 2.38 -6.31
N ALA A 9 8.04 3.32 -6.52
CA ALA A 9 7.19 3.84 -5.45
C ALA A 9 6.31 2.76 -4.81
N ALA A 10 5.72 1.88 -5.62
CA ALA A 10 4.89 0.79 -5.12
C ALA A 10 5.72 -0.25 -4.34
N LEU A 11 6.95 -0.56 -4.77
CA LEU A 11 7.88 -1.40 -4.00
C LEU A 11 8.26 -0.77 -2.66
N VAL A 12 8.55 0.53 -2.64
CA VAL A 12 8.82 1.25 -1.39
C VAL A 12 7.62 1.19 -0.46
N LEU A 13 6.40 1.39 -0.98
CA LEU A 13 5.17 1.25 -0.19
C LEU A 13 5.03 -0.17 0.40
N CYS A 14 5.37 -1.22 -0.35
CA CYS A 14 5.29 -2.60 0.16
C CYS A 14 6.18 -2.85 1.39
N VAL A 15 7.37 -2.25 1.44
CA VAL A 15 8.31 -2.44 2.54
C VAL A 15 8.08 -1.44 3.67
N TRP A 16 7.82 -0.18 3.33
CA TRP A 16 7.70 0.89 4.31
C TRP A 16 6.38 0.81 5.10
N THR A 17 5.27 0.51 4.44
CA THR A 17 3.94 0.44 5.06
C THR A 17 3.89 -0.48 6.29
N PRO A 18 4.36 -1.75 6.24
CA PRO A 18 4.34 -2.62 7.41
C PRO A 18 5.30 -2.13 8.50
N ILE A 19 6.44 -1.52 8.15
CA ILE A 19 7.40 -0.97 9.14
C ILE A 19 6.78 0.22 9.88
N GLU A 20 6.21 1.18 9.14
CA GLU A 20 5.57 2.35 9.74
C GLU A 20 4.35 1.93 10.57
N THR A 21 3.54 0.99 10.08
CA THR A 21 2.41 0.45 10.84
C THR A 21 2.82 -0.14 12.19
N ARG A 22 3.92 -0.91 12.24
CA ARG A 22 4.46 -1.44 13.51
C ARG A 22 4.89 -0.31 14.45
N LYS A 23 5.60 0.70 13.94
CA LYS A 23 5.97 1.88 14.73
C LYS A 23 4.75 2.59 15.29
N VAL A 24 3.72 2.79 14.46
CA VAL A 24 2.46 3.41 14.86
C VAL A 24 1.78 2.60 15.94
N ARG A 25 1.72 1.27 15.82
CA ARG A 25 1.21 0.37 16.87
C ARG A 25 1.97 0.55 18.18
N ASP A 26 3.30 0.62 18.12
CA ASP A 26 4.17 0.69 19.29
C ASP A 26 4.13 2.08 19.97
N GLY A 27 3.48 3.08 19.38
CA GLY A 27 3.27 4.40 19.99
C GLY A 27 3.84 5.58 19.23
N TRP A 28 4.49 5.31 18.11
CA TRP A 28 5.07 6.36 17.31
C TRP A 28 3.96 7.22 16.69
N MET A 29 4.13 8.54 16.79
CA MET A 29 3.33 9.54 16.12
C MET A 29 4.24 10.50 15.36
N ARG A 30 3.72 11.12 14.31
CA ARG A 30 4.43 12.23 13.66
C ARG A 30 4.60 13.38 14.65
N LYS A 31 5.80 13.98 14.68
CA LYS A 31 6.16 15.08 15.59
C LYS A 31 5.20 16.28 15.53
N ASN A 32 4.59 16.54 14.37
CA ASN A 32 3.70 17.68 14.15
C ASN A 32 2.21 17.32 14.26
N PHE A 33 1.87 16.10 14.71
CA PHE A 33 0.49 15.70 14.86
C PHE A 33 -0.10 16.30 16.14
N GLN A 34 -1.08 17.18 15.99
CA GLN A 34 -1.85 17.77 17.07
C GLN A 34 -3.04 16.82 17.36
N GLY A 35 -2.94 16.00 18.42
CA GLY A 35 -3.98 15.05 18.80
C GLY A 35 -3.47 13.88 19.64
N THR A 36 -4.37 12.95 19.97
CA THR A 36 -4.02 11.74 20.73
C THR A 36 -3.48 10.63 19.82
N HIS A 37 -2.77 9.66 20.41
CA HIS A 37 -2.31 8.46 19.68
C HIS A 37 -3.47 7.67 19.06
N ALA A 38 -4.61 7.57 19.76
CA ALA A 38 -5.80 6.92 19.23
C ALA A 38 -6.34 7.61 17.97
N GLU A 39 -6.38 8.95 17.94
CA GLU A 39 -6.79 9.72 16.76
C GLU A 39 -5.82 9.54 15.59
N PHE A 40 -4.51 9.48 15.89
CA PHE A 40 -3.49 9.22 14.89
C PHE A 40 -3.66 7.84 14.26
N VAL A 41 -3.85 6.79 15.09
CA VAL A 41 -4.10 5.42 14.64
C VAL A 41 -5.37 5.34 13.79
N ALA A 42 -6.46 6.01 14.19
CA ALA A 42 -7.71 6.01 13.43
C ALA A 42 -7.53 6.66 12.04
N LYS A 43 -6.81 7.77 11.95
CA LYS A 43 -6.49 8.43 10.66
C LYS A 43 -5.57 7.56 9.81
N TYR A 44 -4.53 6.98 10.40
CA TYR A 44 -3.58 6.11 9.70
C TYR A 44 -4.26 4.84 9.16
N ARG A 45 -5.17 4.23 9.93
CA ARG A 45 -6.02 3.12 9.50
C ARG A 45 -6.87 3.45 8.27
N ARG A 46 -7.43 4.67 8.21
CA ARG A 46 -8.17 5.14 7.04
C ARG A 46 -7.25 5.31 5.83
N GLN A 47 -6.05 5.86 6.02
CA GLN A 47 -5.04 5.98 4.96
C GLN A 47 -4.64 4.61 4.40
N LEU A 48 -4.35 3.62 5.27
CA LEU A 48 -4.07 2.24 4.85
C LEU A 48 -5.22 1.61 4.06
N THR A 49 -6.46 1.93 4.44
CA THR A 49 -7.64 1.44 3.70
C THR A 49 -7.72 2.05 2.31
N VAL A 50 -7.50 3.36 2.18
CA VAL A 50 -7.50 4.05 0.89
C VAL A 50 -6.37 3.54 0.01
N ILE A 51 -5.14 3.46 0.52
CA ILE A 51 -3.98 2.93 -0.22
C ILE A 51 -4.23 1.47 -0.62
N GLY A 52 -4.80 0.68 0.28
CA GLY A 52 -5.23 -0.69 0.03
C GLY A 52 -6.14 -0.79 -1.20
N TRP A 53 -7.24 -0.04 -1.18
CA TRP A 53 -8.20 -0.03 -2.30
C TRP A 53 -7.61 0.52 -3.59
N VAL A 54 -6.85 1.61 -3.53
CA VAL A 54 -6.17 2.18 -4.70
C VAL A 54 -5.23 1.15 -5.33
N GLY A 55 -4.42 0.46 -4.52
CA GLY A 55 -3.54 -0.60 -5.01
C GLY A 55 -4.31 -1.76 -5.64
N MET A 56 -5.42 -2.19 -5.04
CA MET A 56 -6.26 -3.25 -5.60
C MET A 56 -6.88 -2.84 -6.95
N VAL A 57 -7.41 -1.62 -7.07
CA VAL A 57 -8.02 -1.11 -8.30
C VAL A 57 -6.97 -0.93 -9.39
N LEU A 58 -5.86 -0.24 -9.09
CA LEU A 58 -4.78 -0.02 -10.07
C LEU A 58 -4.14 -1.34 -10.49
N GLY A 59 -3.96 -2.27 -9.56
CA GLY A 59 -3.44 -3.60 -9.86
C GLY A 59 -4.34 -4.36 -10.82
N THR A 60 -5.63 -4.41 -10.52
CA THR A 60 -6.64 -5.07 -11.38
C THR A 60 -6.71 -4.43 -12.76
N LEU A 61 -6.75 -3.10 -12.85
CA LEU A 61 -6.78 -2.39 -14.13
C LEU A 61 -5.54 -2.69 -14.98
N ASN A 62 -4.35 -2.73 -14.38
CA ASN A 62 -3.13 -3.07 -15.09
C ASN A 62 -3.12 -4.52 -15.60
N LEU A 63 -3.67 -5.47 -14.83
CA LEU A 63 -3.82 -6.85 -15.29
C LEU A 63 -4.82 -6.98 -16.45
N VAL A 64 -5.96 -6.27 -16.39
CA VAL A 64 -6.92 -6.22 -17.50
C VAL A 64 -6.27 -5.64 -18.75
N LEU A 65 -5.53 -4.53 -18.61
CA LEU A 65 -4.79 -3.94 -19.71
C LEU A 65 -3.70 -4.87 -20.25
N ALA A 66 -3.02 -5.63 -19.40
CA ALA A 66 -2.04 -6.62 -19.83
C ALA A 66 -2.69 -7.77 -20.62
N ALA A 67 -3.89 -8.22 -20.22
CA ALA A 67 -4.64 -9.25 -20.93
C ALA A 67 -5.12 -8.77 -22.31
N VAL A 68 -5.59 -7.52 -22.41
CA VAL A 68 -6.02 -6.91 -23.67
C VAL A 68 -4.84 -6.65 -24.61
N ALA A 69 -3.69 -6.21 -24.07
CA ALA A 69 -2.49 -5.87 -24.82
C ALA A 69 -1.48 -7.03 -24.90
N ALA A 70 -1.93 -8.29 -24.79
CA ALA A 70 -1.04 -9.46 -24.68
C ALA A 70 -0.08 -9.63 -25.86
N SER A 71 -0.46 -9.14 -27.05
CA SER A 71 0.36 -9.17 -28.26
C SER A 71 1.19 -7.91 -28.48
N GLU A 72 1.10 -6.90 -27.60
CA GLU A 72 1.82 -5.64 -27.75
C GLU A 72 3.16 -5.62 -27.01
N PRO A 73 4.18 -4.95 -27.59
CA PRO A 73 5.42 -4.67 -26.88
C PRO A 73 5.14 -3.75 -25.69
N GLY A 74 5.10 -4.33 -24.49
CA GLY A 74 4.75 -3.61 -23.24
C GLY A 74 3.85 -4.41 -22.29
N PHE A 75 3.30 -5.55 -22.74
CA PHE A 75 2.42 -6.37 -21.89
C PHE A 75 3.10 -6.80 -20.57
N ILE A 76 4.39 -7.15 -20.62
CA ILE A 76 5.17 -7.60 -19.45
C ILE A 76 5.21 -6.50 -18.38
N VAL A 77 5.39 -5.24 -18.78
CA VAL A 77 5.47 -4.11 -17.84
C VAL A 77 4.12 -3.91 -17.14
N LYS A 78 3.02 -3.97 -17.89
CA LYS A 78 1.66 -3.87 -17.34
C LYS A 78 1.34 -5.03 -16.41
N LEU A 79 1.75 -6.25 -16.77
CA LEU A 79 1.58 -7.45 -15.95
C LEU A 79 2.32 -7.30 -14.61
N ILE A 80 3.60 -6.93 -14.65
CA ILE A 80 4.43 -6.73 -13.45
C ILE A 80 3.88 -5.59 -12.59
N ALA A 81 3.51 -4.46 -13.20
CA ALA A 81 2.91 -3.34 -12.50
C ALA A 81 1.59 -3.72 -11.82
N GLY A 82 0.75 -4.51 -12.50
CA GLY A 82 -0.49 -5.04 -11.94
C GLY A 82 -0.25 -5.89 -10.69
N ILE A 83 0.69 -6.83 -10.78
CA ILE A 83 1.07 -7.69 -9.64
C ILE A 83 1.57 -6.85 -8.46
N ILE A 84 2.48 -5.90 -8.69
CA ILE A 84 3.06 -5.09 -7.61
C ILE A 84 2.00 -4.23 -6.93
N TRP A 85 1.07 -3.62 -7.68
CA TRP A 85 -0.02 -2.83 -7.11
C TRP A 85 -0.99 -3.68 -6.29
N LEU A 86 -1.30 -4.91 -6.74
CA LEU A 86 -2.09 -5.86 -5.95
C LEU A 86 -1.39 -6.24 -4.65
N VAL A 87 -0.08 -6.51 -4.71
CA VAL A 87 0.73 -6.82 -3.52
C VAL A 87 0.75 -5.62 -2.56
N ALA A 88 0.96 -4.40 -3.05
CA ALA A 88 0.94 -3.18 -2.24
C ALA A 88 -0.43 -2.96 -1.58
N GLY A 89 -1.51 -3.20 -2.33
CA GLY A 89 -2.88 -3.14 -1.83
C GLY A 89 -3.12 -4.17 -0.72
N GLY A 90 -2.73 -5.41 -0.96
CA GLY A 90 -2.83 -6.52 -0.01
C GLY A 90 -2.02 -6.27 1.27
N ILE A 91 -0.77 -5.82 1.15
CA ILE A 91 0.08 -5.48 2.30
C ILE A 91 -0.53 -4.33 3.11
N SER A 92 -1.12 -3.32 2.46
CA SER A 92 -1.75 -2.20 3.17
C SER A 92 -2.98 -2.64 3.97
N LEU A 93 -3.82 -3.50 3.37
CA LEU A 93 -4.99 -4.08 4.04
C LEU A 93 -4.60 -5.07 5.14
N TRP A 94 -3.50 -5.82 4.96
CA TRP A 94 -2.97 -6.69 6.00
C TRP A 94 -2.36 -5.87 7.16
N SER A 95 -1.58 -4.84 6.85
CA SER A 95 -1.01 -3.91 7.84
C SER A 95 -2.10 -3.25 8.67
N ARG A 96 -3.25 -2.94 8.07
CA ARG A 96 -4.41 -2.45 8.81
C ARG A 96 -4.82 -3.39 9.95
N ARG A 97 -4.76 -4.72 9.75
CA ARG A 97 -5.11 -5.71 10.78
C ARG A 97 -4.10 -5.75 11.93
N ILE A 98 -2.84 -5.40 11.67
CA ILE A 98 -1.81 -5.30 12.72
C ILE A 98 -2.17 -4.21 13.75
N LEU A 99 -2.92 -3.18 13.34
CA LEU A 99 -3.42 -2.14 14.23
C LEU A 99 -4.64 -2.57 15.06
N ASP A 100 -5.20 -3.75 14.79
CA ASP A 100 -6.27 -4.37 15.61
C ASP A 100 -5.70 -5.29 16.70
N GLU A 101 -4.42 -5.65 16.61
CA GLU A 101 -3.77 -6.49 17.62
C GLU A 101 -3.52 -5.70 18.91
N PRO A 102 -3.68 -6.33 20.09
CA PRO A 102 -3.31 -5.71 21.36
C PRO A 102 -1.86 -5.24 21.33
N ARG A 103 -1.62 -4.04 21.87
CA ARG A 103 -0.26 -3.52 22.01
C ARG A 103 0.56 -4.48 22.89
N PRO A 104 1.77 -4.90 22.47
CA PRO A 104 2.67 -5.60 23.38
C PRO A 104 3.00 -4.69 24.57
N ALA A 105 3.01 -5.27 25.76
CA ALA A 105 3.22 -4.57 27.04
C ALA A 105 4.62 -3.96 27.14
#